data_AF-A0A8S1KJ95-F1
#
_entry.id   AF-A0A8S1KJ95-F1
#
_cell.length_a   1.000
_cell.length_b   1.000
_cell.length_c   1.000
_cell.angle_alpha   90.00
_cell.angle_beta   90.00
_cell.angle_gamma   90.00
#
_symmetry.space_group_name_H-M   'P 1'
#
loop_
_entity.id
_entity.type
_entity.pdbx_description
1 polymer ?
#
loop_
_entity_poly.entity_id
_entity_poly.type
_entity_poly.pdbx_seq_one_letter_code
_entity_poly.pdbx_strand_id
1 'polypeptide(L)'
;MEDFVPSLNSLVKYSTPVLVSVAGKNTGEKKDAQAKQQVRVNSPGRQEKMITQEILQQNLPPKEYRLKNGQLWVQTVLSTPATRIEVVQLQQELDKRLLSRGARETGICPIREELYEQCFDELIRQITIDCSQRGLLLVKYEFNIQQFLSSKRIQKLIEFIQNPI
;
A
#
# COMPACT_ATOMS: atom_id res chain seq x y z
N MET A 1 28.94 6.88 2.64
CA MET A 1 28.40 5.95 1.62
C MET A 1 27.14 5.38 2.24
N GLU A 2 26.03 6.12 2.16
CA GLU A 2 24.75 5.63 2.68
C GLU A 2 24.15 4.75 1.59
N ASP A 3 24.40 3.45 1.71
CA ASP A 3 23.82 2.45 0.85
C ASP A 3 22.31 2.40 1.08
N PHE A 4 21.59 2.52 -0.02
CA PHE A 4 20.13 2.47 -0.09
C PHE A 4 19.59 1.18 0.56
N VAL A 5 18.93 1.32 1.71
CA VAL A 5 18.07 0.27 2.27
C VAL A 5 16.64 0.80 2.18
N PRO A 6 15.78 0.29 1.27
CA PRO A 6 14.35 0.56 1.33
C PRO A 6 13.90 0.23 2.75
N SER A 7 13.26 1.17 3.45
CA SER A 7 12.87 0.92 4.83
C SER A 7 11.92 -0.28 4.86
N LEU A 8 12.42 -1.40 5.40
CA LEU A 8 11.64 -2.61 5.66
C LEU A 8 10.60 -2.40 6.79
N ASN A 9 10.51 -1.17 7.31
CA ASN A 9 9.56 -0.75 8.34
C ASN A 9 8.16 -0.51 7.75
N SER A 10 7.64 -1.48 7.00
CA SER A 10 6.22 -1.53 6.62
C SER A 10 5.61 -2.84 7.07
N LEU A 11 4.36 -2.82 7.52
CA LEU A 11 3.57 -4.04 7.71
C LEU A 11 3.07 -4.61 6.37
N VAL A 12 3.02 -3.78 5.33
CA VAL A 12 2.58 -4.17 3.99
C VAL A 12 3.69 -4.92 3.26
N LYS A 13 3.31 -6.01 2.60
CA LYS A 13 4.24 -6.81 1.79
C LYS A 13 4.47 -6.20 0.42
N TYR A 14 5.69 -5.70 0.21
CA TYR A 14 6.14 -5.16 -1.07
C TYR A 14 7.14 -6.08 -1.78
N SER A 15 7.19 -5.97 -3.12
CA SER A 15 8.14 -6.67 -3.97
C SER A 15 9.57 -6.16 -3.77
N THR A 16 10.57 -6.85 -4.29
CA THR A 16 11.92 -6.28 -4.35
C THR A 16 11.90 -5.05 -5.27
N PRO A 17 12.46 -3.90 -4.86
CA PRO A 17 12.49 -2.71 -5.71
C PRO A 17 13.16 -2.98 -7.06
N VAL A 18 12.61 -2.41 -8.13
CA VAL A 18 13.10 -2.54 -9.50
C VAL A 18 13.57 -1.18 -10.02
N LEU A 19 14.72 -1.13 -10.69
CA LEU A 19 15.24 0.07 -11.33
C LEU A 19 14.43 0.40 -12.60
N VAL A 20 13.82 1.58 -12.64
CA VAL A 20 12.95 2.02 -13.76
C VAL A 20 13.66 3.04 -14.65
N SER A 21 14.51 3.92 -14.11
CA SER A 21 15.28 4.86 -14.92
C SER A 21 16.59 5.29 -14.25
N VAL A 22 17.53 5.79 -15.05
CA VAL A 22 18.82 6.36 -14.60
C VAL A 22 18.94 7.75 -15.23
N ALA A 23 19.13 8.80 -14.43
CA ALA A 23 19.33 10.15 -14.96
C ALA A 23 20.51 10.16 -15.94
N GLY A 24 20.24 10.50 -17.20
CA GLY A 24 21.25 10.60 -18.26
C GLY A 24 21.06 9.68 -19.47
N LYS A 25 20.05 8.80 -19.50
CA LYS A 25 19.67 8.09 -20.73
C LYS A 25 18.27 8.49 -21.19
N ASN A 26 18.21 9.52 -22.05
CA ASN A 26 17.14 9.63 -23.03
C ASN A 26 17.33 8.51 -24.05
N THR A 27 16.76 7.33 -23.82
CA THR A 27 16.57 6.36 -24.92
C THR A 27 15.31 6.76 -25.67
N GLY A 28 15.47 7.75 -26.55
CA GLY A 28 14.67 7.81 -27.75
C GLY A 28 15.07 6.64 -28.64
N GLU A 29 14.32 5.54 -28.57
CA GLU A 29 14.28 4.56 -29.66
C GLU A 29 12.81 4.19 -29.89
N LYS A 30 12.23 4.78 -30.94
CA LYS A 30 11.13 4.16 -31.68
C LYS A 30 11.66 2.85 -32.25
N LYS A 31 11.04 1.72 -31.92
CA LYS A 31 11.02 0.52 -32.77
C LYS A 31 9.62 -0.07 -32.80
N ASP A 32 8.89 0.34 -33.82
CA ASP A 32 7.89 -0.49 -34.48
C ASP A 32 8.54 -1.81 -34.89
N ALA A 33 8.23 -2.90 -34.19
CA ALA A 33 8.28 -4.27 -34.70
C ALA A 33 7.85 -5.25 -33.61
N GLN A 34 6.55 -5.55 -33.52
CA GLN A 34 6.06 -6.92 -33.26
C GLN A 34 4.55 -6.99 -33.50
N ALA A 35 4.15 -6.78 -34.76
CA ALA A 35 3.00 -7.49 -35.29
C ALA A 35 3.46 -8.94 -35.56
N LYS A 36 2.88 -9.88 -34.80
CA LYS A 36 2.82 -11.36 -34.96
C LYS A 36 3.30 -12.13 -33.73
N GLN A 37 2.46 -12.10 -32.69
CA GLN A 37 2.15 -13.32 -31.91
C GLN A 37 0.69 -13.22 -31.42
N GLN A 38 -0.25 -12.92 -32.32
CA GLN A 38 -1.67 -13.18 -32.10
C GLN A 38 -1.90 -14.69 -32.30
N VAL A 39 -1.63 -15.50 -31.28
CA VAL A 39 -2.34 -16.73 -30.88
C VAL A 39 -1.76 -17.13 -29.51
N ARG A 40 -2.63 -17.42 -28.53
CA ARG A 40 -2.41 -17.86 -27.11
C ARG A 40 -2.55 -16.68 -26.11
N VAL A 41 -3.54 -16.57 -25.21
CA VAL A 41 -4.46 -17.52 -24.56
C VAL A 41 -5.61 -16.70 -23.93
N ASN A 42 -6.87 -16.89 -24.36
CA ASN A 42 -8.07 -16.38 -23.67
C ASN A 42 -8.43 -17.33 -22.51
N SER A 43 -7.56 -17.43 -21.52
CA SER A 43 -7.85 -18.20 -20.30
C SER A 43 -8.41 -17.23 -19.23
N PRO A 44 -9.63 -17.45 -18.72
CA PRO A 44 -10.31 -16.52 -17.80
C PRO A 44 -9.45 -16.17 -16.57
N GLY A 45 -8.71 -17.13 -16.02
CA GLY A 45 -7.83 -16.90 -14.87
C GLY A 45 -6.62 -15.99 -15.13
N ARG A 46 -6.24 -15.73 -16.39
CA ARG A 46 -5.19 -14.73 -16.72
C ARG A 46 -5.75 -13.31 -16.65
N GLN A 47 -6.98 -13.13 -17.13
CA GLN A 47 -7.66 -11.83 -17.12
C GLN A 47 -7.94 -11.38 -15.69
N GLU A 48 -8.43 -12.28 -14.84
CA GLU A 48 -8.67 -12.00 -13.41
C GLU A 48 -7.39 -11.56 -12.69
N LYS A 49 -6.26 -12.23 -12.93
CA LYS A 49 -4.97 -11.82 -12.34
C LYS A 49 -4.53 -10.43 -12.76
N MET A 50 -4.74 -10.05 -14.03
CA MET A 50 -4.44 -8.70 -14.50
C MET A 50 -5.32 -7.64 -13.83
N ILE A 51 -6.63 -7.91 -13.74
CA ILE A 51 -7.60 -7.04 -13.07
C ILE A 51 -7.23 -6.87 -11.58
N THR A 52 -6.91 -7.97 -10.89
CA THR A 52 -6.49 -7.92 -9.48
C THR A 52 -5.21 -7.08 -9.32
N GLN A 53 -4.24 -7.24 -10.20
CA GLN A 53 -3.01 -6.45 -10.16
C GLN A 53 -3.26 -4.96 -10.42
N GLU A 54 -4.14 -4.63 -11.36
CA GLU A 54 -4.53 -3.25 -11.64
C GLU A 54 -5.24 -2.62 -10.42
N ILE A 55 -6.19 -3.33 -9.82
CA ILE A 55 -6.90 -2.88 -8.61
C ILE A 55 -5.94 -2.73 -7.43
N LEU A 56 -4.98 -3.65 -7.26
CA LEU A 56 -3.95 -3.52 -6.24
C LEU A 56 -3.12 -2.24 -6.42
N GLN A 57 -2.74 -1.90 -7.65
CA GLN A 57 -1.98 -0.67 -7.93
C GLN A 57 -2.82 0.60 -7.75
N GLN A 58 -4.13 0.54 -8.04
CA GLN A 58 -5.06 1.64 -7.80
C GLN A 58 -5.26 1.88 -6.29
N ASN A 59 -5.47 0.80 -5.53
CA ASN A 59 -5.73 0.88 -4.09
C ASN A 59 -4.46 1.17 -3.27
N LEU A 60 -3.33 0.57 -3.66
CA LEU A 60 -2.05 0.64 -2.97
C LEU A 60 -0.98 1.08 -3.99
N PRO A 61 -0.80 2.39 -4.17
CA PRO A 61 0.11 2.92 -5.18
C PRO A 61 1.55 2.47 -4.94
N PRO A 62 2.34 2.30 -6.01
CA PRO A 62 3.72 1.91 -5.89
C PRO A 62 4.54 2.98 -5.17
N LYS A 63 5.53 2.54 -4.40
CA LYS A 63 6.51 3.43 -3.76
C LYS A 63 7.63 3.74 -4.72
N GLU A 64 7.95 5.02 -4.86
CA GLU A 64 9.04 5.51 -5.70
C GLU A 64 10.19 6.03 -4.84
N TYR A 65 11.41 5.65 -5.21
CA TYR A 65 12.64 6.07 -4.54
C TYR A 65 13.59 6.69 -5.56
N ARG A 66 13.88 7.98 -5.42
CA ARG A 66 14.86 8.70 -6.25
C ARG A 66 16.17 8.83 -5.50
N LEU A 67 17.22 8.22 -6.03
CA LEU A 67 18.57 8.34 -5.46
C LEU A 67 19.25 9.62 -5.96
N LYS A 68 20.27 10.06 -5.20
CA LYS A 68 21.10 11.23 -5.53
C LYS A 68 21.84 11.09 -6.87
N ASN A 69 22.13 9.85 -7.29
CA ASN A 69 22.71 9.54 -8.60
C ASN A 69 21.67 9.59 -9.75
N GLY A 70 20.43 9.99 -9.46
CA GLY A 70 19.35 10.11 -10.43
C GLY A 70 18.69 8.80 -10.83
N GLN A 71 18.95 7.69 -10.12
CA GLN A 71 18.23 6.44 -10.31
C GLN A 71 16.82 6.50 -9.70
N LEU A 72 15.82 6.02 -10.44
CA LEU A 72 14.45 5.82 -9.96
C LEU A 72 14.21 4.34 -9.72
N TRP A 73 13.93 3.97 -8.47
CA TRP A 73 13.52 2.64 -8.08
C TRP A 73 12.05 2.63 -7.71
N VAL A 74 11.35 1.59 -8.13
CA VAL A 74 9.91 1.45 -7.88
C VAL A 74 9.65 0.12 -7.18
N GLN A 75 8.81 0.17 -6.17
CA GLN A 75 8.39 -0.99 -5.38
C GLN A 75 6.86 -1.10 -5.42
N THR A 76 6.36 -2.26 -5.80
CA THR A 76 4.92 -2.55 -5.89
C THR A 76 4.49 -3.47 -4.77
N VAL A 77 3.19 -3.48 -4.42
CA VAL A 77 2.67 -4.47 -3.47
C VAL A 77 2.76 -5.89 -4.05
N LEU A 78 3.06 -6.88 -3.22
CA LEU A 78 3.10 -8.27 -3.62
C LEU A 78 1.68 -8.78 -3.94
N SER A 79 1.53 -9.48 -5.07
CA SER A 79 0.28 -10.10 -5.49
C SER A 79 0.12 -11.56 -5.03
N THR A 80 1.04 -12.05 -4.20
CA THR A 80 0.98 -13.40 -3.64
C THR A 80 -0.08 -13.49 -2.54
N PRO A 81 -1.00 -14.47 -2.59
CA PRO A 81 -1.98 -14.69 -1.53
C PRO A 81 -1.30 -14.93 -0.18
N ALA A 82 -1.94 -14.46 0.90
CA ALA A 82 -1.48 -14.74 2.25
C ALA A 82 -2.08 -16.05 2.79
N THR A 83 -1.29 -16.77 3.57
CA THR A 83 -1.74 -17.93 4.35
C THR A 83 -2.28 -17.50 5.71
N ARG A 84 -3.06 -18.37 6.35
CA ARG A 84 -3.56 -18.13 7.73
C ARG A 84 -2.42 -17.85 8.72
N ILE A 85 -1.27 -18.50 8.56
CA ILE A 85 -0.09 -18.29 9.41
C ILE A 85 0.46 -16.87 9.21
N GLU A 86 0.54 -16.40 7.97
CA GLU A 86 1.02 -15.05 7.68
C GLU A 86 0.09 -13.95 8.22
N VAL A 87 -1.22 -14.20 8.30
CA VAL A 87 -2.16 -13.27 8.96
C VAL A 87 -1.90 -13.20 10.47
N VAL A 88 -1.62 -14.33 11.12
CA VAL A 88 -1.24 -14.36 12.54
C VAL A 88 0.08 -13.63 12.77
N GLN A 89 1.06 -13.82 11.88
CA GLN A 89 2.34 -13.11 11.94
C GLN A 89 2.18 -11.60 11.76
N LEU A 90 1.28 -11.14 10.88
CA LEU A 90 0.95 -9.73 10.73
C LEU A 90 0.46 -9.13 12.05
N GLN A 91 -0.48 -9.81 12.73
CA GLN A 91 -0.99 -9.36 14.03
C GLN A 91 0.13 -9.29 15.08
N GLN A 92 0.96 -10.34 15.17
CA GLN A 92 2.08 -10.38 16.12
C GLN A 92 3.11 -9.27 15.86
N GLU A 93 3.42 -8.98 14.60
CA GLU A 93 4.34 -7.91 14.23
C GLU A 93 3.74 -6.52 14.51
N LEU A 94 2.44 -6.34 14.29
CA LEU A 94 1.72 -5.12 14.70
C LEU A 94 1.86 -4.89 16.21
N ASP A 95 1.53 -5.90 17.02
CA ASP A 95 1.58 -5.82 18.49
C ASP A 95 2.99 -5.52 18.99
N LYS A 96 3.98 -6.20 18.42
CA LYS A 96 5.40 -5.96 18.70
C LYS A 96 5.81 -4.53 18.38
N ARG A 97 5.36 -3.95 17.25
CA ARG A 97 5.67 -2.58 16.86
C ARG A 97 4.95 -1.54 17.71
N LEU A 98 3.70 -1.81 18.12
CA LEU A 98 2.98 -0.96 19.05
C LEU A 98 3.73 -0.86 20.39
N LEU A 99 4.17 -2.00 20.91
CA LEU A 99 4.94 -2.06 22.16
C LEU A 99 6.31 -1.38 22.01
N SER A 100 7.09 -1.73 20.99
CA SER A 100 8.46 -1.22 20.82
C SER A 100 8.52 0.28 20.57
N ARG A 101 7.48 0.85 19.93
CA ARG A 101 7.36 2.29 19.70
C ARG A 101 6.67 3.03 20.85
N GLY A 102 6.23 2.34 21.91
CA GLY A 102 5.57 2.96 23.06
C GLY A 102 4.23 3.60 22.72
N ALA A 103 3.41 2.94 21.88
CA ALA A 103 2.09 3.42 21.55
C ALA A 103 1.19 3.50 22.80
N ARG A 104 0.42 4.59 22.94
CA ARG A 104 -0.53 4.75 24.05
C ARG A 104 -1.73 3.81 23.87
N GLU A 105 -2.12 3.14 24.94
CA GLU A 105 -3.30 2.26 24.97
C GLU A 105 -4.62 3.05 24.92
N THR A 106 -4.64 4.27 25.45
CA THR A 106 -5.82 5.12 25.53
C THR A 106 -5.59 6.49 24.89
N GLY A 107 -6.68 7.12 24.47
CA GLY A 107 -6.64 8.43 23.80
C GLY A 107 -6.08 8.40 22.37
N ILE A 108 -5.81 9.57 21.83
CA ILE A 108 -5.28 9.75 20.47
C ILE A 108 -3.79 9.41 20.48
N CYS A 109 -3.34 8.50 19.61
CA CYS A 109 -1.93 8.11 19.54
C CYS A 109 -1.48 8.04 18.07
N PRO A 110 -0.57 8.92 17.62
CA PRO A 110 -0.16 8.97 16.23
C PRO A 110 0.60 7.70 15.80
N ILE A 111 1.40 7.11 16.70
CA ILE A 111 2.11 5.85 16.45
C ILE A 111 1.13 4.71 16.19
N ARG A 112 0.05 4.67 16.98
CA ARG A 112 -1.00 3.68 16.82
C ARG A 112 -1.76 3.89 15.52
N GLU A 113 -2.18 5.12 15.24
CA GLU A 113 -2.86 5.49 13.99
C GLU A 113 -2.02 5.06 12.77
N GLU A 114 -0.74 5.42 12.73
CA GLU A 114 0.19 5.03 11.65
C GLU A 114 0.33 3.51 11.50
N LEU A 115 0.46 2.75 12.60
CA LEU A 115 0.62 1.30 12.53
C LEU A 115 -0.67 0.59 12.12
N TYR A 116 -1.83 1.06 12.56
CA TYR A 116 -3.11 0.52 12.12
C TYR A 116 -3.40 0.85 10.66
N GLU A 117 -3.05 2.04 10.18
CA GLU A 117 -3.11 2.39 8.75
C GLU A 117 -2.29 1.40 7.91
N GLN A 118 -1.02 1.15 8.30
CA GLN A 118 -0.19 0.17 7.59
C GLN A 118 -0.75 -1.26 7.65
N CYS A 119 -1.33 -1.66 8.78
CA CYS A 119 -1.97 -2.97 8.90
C CYS A 119 -3.20 -3.05 7.98
N PHE A 120 -3.99 -1.97 7.92
CA PHE A 120 -5.17 -1.89 7.07
C PHE A 120 -4.83 -1.98 5.59
N ASP A 121 -3.75 -1.32 5.16
CA ASP A 121 -3.21 -1.45 3.79
C ASP A 121 -2.85 -2.91 3.46
N GLU A 122 -2.25 -3.64 4.40
CA GLU A 122 -1.94 -5.07 4.20
C GLU A 122 -3.21 -5.93 4.14
N LEU A 123 -4.26 -5.58 4.90
CA LEU A 123 -5.57 -6.22 4.79
C LEU A 123 -6.22 -5.94 3.44
N ILE A 124 -6.15 -4.70 2.93
CA ILE A 124 -6.60 -4.35 1.58
C ILE A 124 -5.86 -5.21 0.55
N ARG A 125 -4.53 -5.34 0.67
CA ARG A 125 -3.72 -6.19 -0.22
C ARG A 125 -4.23 -7.63 -0.22
N GLN A 126 -4.39 -8.23 0.95
CA GLN A 126 -4.82 -9.63 1.11
C GLN A 126 -6.25 -9.85 0.58
N ILE A 127 -7.20 -8.99 0.94
CA ILE A 127 -8.60 -9.10 0.52
C ILE A 127 -8.75 -8.85 -0.97
N THR A 128 -7.98 -7.93 -1.55
CA THR A 128 -8.01 -7.68 -3.00
C THR A 128 -7.50 -8.88 -3.79
N ILE A 129 -6.48 -9.58 -3.27
CA ILE A 129 -5.96 -10.80 -3.89
C ILE A 129 -6.98 -11.94 -3.83
N ASP A 130 -7.69 -12.09 -2.71
CA ASP A 130 -8.77 -13.07 -2.54
C ASP A 130 -9.98 -12.75 -3.44
N CYS A 131 -10.44 -11.50 -3.39
CA CYS A 131 -11.56 -11.00 -4.18
C CYS A 131 -11.40 -9.49 -4.42
N SER A 132 -11.08 -9.13 -5.65
CA SER A 132 -10.73 -7.75 -6.02
C SER A 132 -11.88 -6.76 -5.81
N GLN A 133 -13.14 -7.18 -6.01
CA GLN A 133 -14.31 -6.35 -5.76
C GLN A 133 -14.50 -6.04 -4.28
N ARG A 134 -14.22 -7.01 -3.39
CA ARG A 134 -14.24 -6.80 -1.94
C ARG A 134 -13.14 -5.83 -1.52
N GLY A 135 -11.96 -5.92 -2.14
CA GLY A 135 -10.88 -4.96 -1.96
C GLY A 135 -11.30 -3.51 -2.28
N LEU A 136 -11.92 -3.30 -3.44
CA LEU A 136 -12.46 -1.98 -3.83
C LEU A 136 -13.51 -1.44 -2.86
N LEU A 137 -14.40 -2.31 -2.38
CA LEU A 137 -15.42 -1.91 -1.41
C LEU A 137 -14.79 -1.50 -0.08
N LEU A 138 -13.76 -2.23 0.38
CA LEU A 138 -13.07 -1.96 1.63
C LEU A 138 -12.38 -0.60 1.62
N VAL A 139 -11.70 -0.24 0.54
CA VAL A 139 -11.06 1.08 0.40
C VAL A 139 -12.09 2.22 0.47
N LYS A 140 -13.23 2.06 -0.20
CA LYS A 140 -14.32 3.05 -0.13
C LYS A 140 -14.89 3.17 1.28
N TYR A 141 -15.06 2.05 1.96
CA TYR A 141 -15.54 2.02 3.34
C TYR A 141 -14.58 2.75 4.28
N GLU A 142 -13.28 2.46 4.17
CA GLU A 142 -12.24 3.13 4.96
C GLU A 142 -12.23 4.63 4.72
N PHE A 143 -12.23 5.06 3.45
CA PHE A 143 -12.32 6.48 3.11
C PHE A 143 -13.52 7.16 3.77
N ASN A 144 -14.70 6.53 3.72
CA ASN A 144 -15.92 7.08 4.32
C ASN A 144 -15.81 7.20 5.85
N ILE A 145 -15.22 6.20 6.52
CA ILE A 145 -14.95 6.26 7.96
C ILE A 145 -13.99 7.40 8.28
N GLN A 146 -12.89 7.52 7.55
CA GLN A 146 -11.89 8.58 7.78
C GLN A 146 -12.49 9.98 7.62
N GLN A 147 -13.33 10.17 6.60
CA GLN A 147 -14.08 11.42 6.41
C GLN A 147 -15.05 11.69 7.57
N PHE A 148 -15.80 10.68 8.00
CA PHE A 148 -16.72 10.80 9.12
C PHE A 148 -15.98 11.14 10.44
N LEU A 149 -14.89 10.45 10.75
CA LEU A 149 -14.09 10.70 11.94
C LEU A 149 -13.45 12.09 11.91
N SER A 150 -12.94 12.52 10.75
CA SER A 150 -12.38 13.87 10.56
C SER A 150 -13.43 14.95 10.81
N SER A 151 -14.64 14.78 10.25
CA SER A 151 -15.77 15.68 10.50
C SER A 151 -16.12 15.75 12.00
N LYS A 152 -16.19 14.60 12.69
CA LYS A 152 -16.47 14.55 14.13
C LYS A 152 -15.36 15.16 14.99
N ARG A 153 -14.09 15.01 14.59
CA ARG A 153 -12.93 15.66 15.24
C ARG A 153 -13.09 17.18 15.17
N ILE A 154 -13.40 17.74 14.00
CA ILE A 154 -13.61 19.19 13.82
C ILE A 154 -14.80 19.68 14.65
N GLN A 155 -15.94 18.98 14.60
CA GLN A 155 -17.14 19.38 15.34
C GLN A 155 -16.88 19.47 16.86
N LYS A 156 -16.21 18.47 17.44
CA LYS A 156 -15.84 18.50 18.87
C LYS A 156 -14.88 19.64 19.23
N LEU A 157 -13.94 19.97 18.35
CA LEU A 157 -13.02 21.09 18.57
C LEU A 157 -13.75 22.43 18.56
N ILE A 158 -14.74 22.60 17.67
CA ILE A 158 -15.60 23.79 17.65
C ILE A 158 -16.40 23.90 18.95
N GLU A 159 -17.04 22.81 19.38
CA GLU A 159 -17.81 22.77 20.64
C GLU A 159 -16.94 23.14 21.86
N PHE A 160 -15.70 22.65 21.89
CA PHE A 160 -14.73 22.97 22.95
C PHE A 160 -14.33 24.45 22.98
N ILE A 161 -14.16 25.07 21.81
CA ILE A 161 -13.85 26.51 21.71
C ILE A 161 -15.06 27.36 22.12
N GLN A 162 -16.28 26.93 21.76
CA GLN A 162 -17.51 27.66 22.05
C GLN A 162 -17.93 27.60 23.53
N ASN A 163 -17.52 26.55 24.25
CA ASN A 163 -17.85 26.35 25.67
C ASN A 163 -16.56 26.20 26.50
N PRO A 164 -15.78 27.29 26.69
CA PRO A 164 -14.61 27.26 27.55
C PRO A 164 -15.03 27.00 29.00
N ILE A 165 -14.32 26.08 29.66
CA ILE A 165 -14.48 25.75 31.09
C ILE A 165 -14.11 26.95 31.96
#